data_AF-A0A484Y5H9-F1
#
_entry.id   AF-A0A484Y5H9-F1
#
_cell.length_a   1.000
_cell.length_b   1.000
_cell.length_c   1.000
_cell.angle_alpha   90.00
_cell.angle_beta   90.00
_cell.angle_gamma   90.00
#
_symmetry.space_group_name_H-M   'P 1'
#
loop_
_entity.id
_entity.type
_entity.pdbx_description
1 polymer ?
#
loop_
_entity_poly.entity_id
_entity_poly.type
_entity_poly.pdbx_seq_one_letter_code
_entity_poly.pdbx_strand_id
1 'polypeptide(L)'
;MSDRIDRDVINALIAGHFADPFSVLGMHKTTAGLEVRALLPDATDVWVIEPKTGRKLAKLECLDSRGFFSGVIPRRKNFFRYQLAVVWHGQQNLIDDPYRFGPLIQEMDAWLLSEGTHLRPYETLGAHADTMDGVTGTRFSVWAPNARRVSVVGQFNYWDGRRHPMRLRKESGIWELFIPGAHNGQLYKYEMIDANGQLAPEVRPLCLRSANAPGNRVSYLRPAGKGCAD
;
A
#
# COMPACT_ATOMS: atom_id res chain seq x y z
N MET A 1 -17.99 16.55 18.12
CA MET A 1 -16.87 15.63 18.34
C MET A 1 -15.98 15.73 17.12
N SER A 2 -14.73 16.13 17.30
CA SER A 2 -13.80 16.43 16.21
C SER A 2 -13.49 15.14 15.44
N ASP A 3 -13.95 15.03 14.19
CA ASP A 3 -13.65 13.95 13.21
C ASP A 3 -12.16 13.90 12.79
N ARG A 4 -11.28 14.55 13.56
CA ARG A 4 -9.86 14.75 13.24
C ARG A 4 -9.05 13.59 13.82
N ILE A 5 -8.28 12.91 12.98
CA ILE A 5 -7.39 11.82 13.38
C ILE A 5 -6.43 12.30 14.49
N ASP A 6 -6.26 11.47 15.50
CA ASP A 6 -5.34 11.73 16.61
C ASP A 6 -3.90 11.88 16.11
N ARG A 7 -3.18 12.86 16.65
CA ARG A 7 -1.78 13.12 16.31
C ARG A 7 -0.90 11.91 16.62
N ASP A 8 -1.23 11.14 17.64
CA ASP A 8 -0.49 9.92 18.00
C ASP A 8 -0.62 8.83 16.94
N VAL A 9 -1.79 8.72 16.29
CA VAL A 9 -1.99 7.81 15.15
C VAL A 9 -1.15 8.26 13.96
N ILE A 10 -1.12 9.56 13.67
CA ILE A 10 -0.28 10.12 12.60
C ILE A 10 1.21 9.86 12.89
N ASN A 11 1.64 10.06 14.14
CA ASN A 11 2.99 9.77 14.59
C ASN A 11 3.35 8.29 14.41
N ALA A 12 2.48 7.39 14.84
CA ALA A 12 2.70 5.94 14.71
C ALA A 12 2.76 5.51 13.24
N LEU A 13 1.92 6.08 12.38
CA LEU A 13 1.92 5.79 10.95
C LEU A 13 3.22 6.25 10.29
N ILE A 14 3.65 7.49 10.53
CA ILE A 14 4.87 8.05 9.96
C ILE A 14 6.13 7.34 10.48
N ALA A 15 6.14 6.95 11.76
CA ALA A 15 7.20 6.16 12.35
C ALA A 15 7.23 4.71 11.84
N GLY A 16 6.22 4.28 11.06
CA GLY A 16 6.12 2.92 10.56
C GLY A 16 5.74 1.91 11.65
N HIS A 17 5.14 2.33 12.77
CA HIS A 17 4.72 1.46 13.86
C HIS A 17 3.21 1.16 13.86
N PHE A 18 2.49 1.66 12.85
CA PHE A 18 1.04 1.48 12.76
C PHE A 18 0.67 0.23 11.94
N ALA A 19 -0.11 -0.66 12.55
CA ALA A 19 -0.40 -1.99 11.99
C ALA A 19 -1.55 -2.01 10.96
N ASP A 20 -2.45 -1.01 10.97
CA ASP A 20 -3.63 -0.99 10.09
C ASP A 20 -3.70 0.31 9.28
N PRO A 21 -2.80 0.53 8.29
CA PRO A 21 -2.76 1.76 7.53
C PRO A 21 -4.07 2.09 6.81
N PHE A 22 -4.90 1.09 6.45
CA PHE A 22 -6.17 1.30 5.75
C PHE A 22 -7.29 1.85 6.64
N SER A 23 -7.17 1.73 7.97
CA SER A 23 -8.08 2.44 8.89
C SER A 23 -7.89 3.96 8.86
N VAL A 24 -6.75 4.44 8.35
CA VAL A 24 -6.39 5.85 8.33
C VAL A 24 -6.32 6.39 6.90
N LEU A 25 -5.55 5.73 6.03
CA LEU A 25 -5.26 6.15 4.66
C LEU A 25 -6.39 5.77 3.70
N GLY A 26 -6.43 6.44 2.55
CA GLY A 26 -7.46 6.24 1.52
C GLY A 26 -8.72 7.09 1.78
N MET A 27 -9.83 6.64 1.21
CA MET A 27 -11.11 7.35 1.29
C MET A 27 -12.01 6.81 2.41
N HIS A 28 -12.53 7.70 3.25
CA HIS A 28 -13.34 7.40 4.42
C HIS A 28 -14.66 8.17 4.38
N LYS A 29 -15.74 7.57 4.90
CA LYS A 29 -17.02 8.26 5.10
C LYS A 29 -16.98 9.02 6.42
N THR A 30 -17.34 10.29 6.39
CA THR A 30 -17.46 11.15 7.57
C THR A 30 -18.81 11.84 7.60
N THR A 31 -19.11 12.52 8.70
CA THR A 31 -20.33 13.34 8.82
C THR A 31 -20.35 14.51 7.84
N ALA A 32 -19.17 14.99 7.44
CA ALA A 32 -18.99 16.12 6.53
C ALA A 32 -18.91 15.75 5.04
N GLY A 33 -18.82 14.45 4.70
CA GLY A 33 -18.69 13.97 3.32
C GLY A 33 -17.74 12.78 3.19
N LEU A 34 -17.04 12.69 2.07
CA LEU A 34 -15.93 11.74 1.91
C LEU A 34 -14.61 12.44 2.23
N GLU A 35 -13.84 11.90 3.16
CA GLU A 35 -12.50 12.38 3.48
C GLU A 35 -11.46 11.50 2.78
N VAL A 36 -10.46 12.11 2.16
CA VAL A 36 -9.31 11.39 1.59
C VAL A 36 -8.08 11.73 2.42
N ARG A 37 -7.36 10.70 2.87
CA ARG A 37 -6.13 10.86 3.65
C ARG A 37 -4.98 10.13 2.97
N ALA A 38 -3.82 10.79 2.86
CA ALA A 38 -2.67 10.24 2.17
C ALA A 38 -1.38 10.55 2.92
N LEU A 39 -0.46 9.57 2.96
CA LEU A 39 0.90 9.75 3.44
C LEU A 39 1.83 9.86 2.22
N LEU A 40 2.22 11.08 1.89
CA LEU A 40 3.04 11.43 0.73
C LEU A 40 4.26 12.23 1.21
N PRO A 41 5.33 11.55 1.67
CA PRO A 41 6.57 12.22 2.07
C PRO A 41 7.08 13.13 0.96
N ASP A 42 7.62 14.29 1.36
CA ASP A 42 8.23 15.31 0.49
C ASP A 42 7.26 16.03 -0.46
N ALA A 43 5.96 15.73 -0.42
CA ALA A 43 4.96 16.43 -1.21
C ALA A 43 4.69 17.83 -0.65
N THR A 44 4.43 18.80 -1.52
CA THR A 44 4.11 20.18 -1.12
C THR A 44 2.66 20.57 -1.36
N ASP A 45 2.01 19.96 -2.36
CA ASP A 45 0.62 20.24 -2.71
C ASP A 45 -0.06 18.96 -3.19
N VAL A 46 -1.28 18.70 -2.71
CA VAL A 46 -2.03 17.48 -3.04
C VAL A 46 -3.49 17.82 -3.32
N TRP A 47 -4.00 17.31 -4.43
CA TRP A 47 -5.41 17.41 -4.81
C TRP A 47 -6.00 16.06 -5.13
N VAL A 48 -7.25 15.87 -4.75
CA VAL A 48 -8.10 14.80 -5.27
C VAL A 48 -8.67 15.25 -6.61
N ILE A 49 -8.47 14.44 -7.65
CA ILE A 49 -8.97 14.71 -8.99
C ILE A 49 -9.86 13.58 -9.51
N GLU A 50 -10.78 13.94 -10.40
CA GLU A 50 -11.56 12.97 -11.16
C GLU A 50 -10.76 12.52 -12.41
N PRO A 51 -10.45 11.22 -12.56
CA PRO A 51 -9.50 10.77 -13.59
C PRO A 51 -9.94 11.05 -15.04
N LYS A 52 -11.25 11.02 -15.31
CA LYS A 52 -11.80 11.19 -16.67
C LYS A 52 -11.75 12.65 -17.15
N THR A 53 -11.94 13.60 -16.24
CA THR A 53 -12.10 15.03 -16.57
C THR A 53 -10.92 15.88 -16.12
N GLY A 54 -10.05 15.34 -15.26
CA GLY A 54 -8.99 16.09 -14.59
C GLY A 54 -9.52 17.12 -13.58
N ARG A 55 -10.82 17.12 -13.31
CA ARG A 55 -11.44 18.11 -12.42
C ARG A 55 -10.93 17.93 -11.00
N LYS A 56 -10.40 19.02 -10.43
CA LYS A 56 -10.05 19.10 -9.01
C LYS A 56 -11.32 19.07 -8.15
N LEU A 57 -11.41 18.06 -7.29
CA LEU A 57 -12.57 17.83 -6.42
C LEU A 57 -12.37 18.40 -5.02
N ALA A 58 -11.19 18.22 -4.44
CA ALA A 58 -10.80 18.79 -3.16
C ALA A 58 -9.29 18.96 -3.08
N LYS A 59 -8.86 20.00 -2.38
CA LYS A 59 -7.47 20.17 -1.95
C LYS A 59 -7.28 19.43 -0.64
N LEU A 60 -6.17 18.71 -0.48
CA LEU A 60 -5.81 18.14 0.82
C LEU A 60 -4.93 19.14 1.59
N GLU A 61 -5.29 19.39 2.84
CA GLU A 61 -4.50 20.17 3.78
C GLU A 61 -3.36 19.30 4.33
N CYS A 62 -2.17 19.89 4.42
CA CYS A 62 -1.04 19.27 5.09
C CYS A 62 -1.26 19.38 6.61
N LEU A 63 -1.64 18.27 7.26
CA LEU A 63 -1.83 18.21 8.71
C LEU A 63 -0.53 17.93 9.45
N ASP A 64 0.46 17.31 8.78
CA ASP A 64 1.80 17.10 9.31
C ASP A 64 2.84 17.28 8.20
N SER A 65 3.85 18.12 8.45
CA SER A 65 4.89 18.47 7.47
C SER A 65 5.76 17.30 7.00
N ARG A 66 5.70 16.14 7.70
CA ARG A 66 6.34 14.89 7.25
C ARG A 66 5.56 14.18 6.13
N GLY A 67 4.49 14.80 5.63
CA GLY A 67 3.77 14.39 4.43
C GLY A 67 2.40 13.78 4.69
N PHE A 68 1.75 14.06 5.82
CA PHE A 68 0.39 13.58 6.07
C PHE A 68 -0.63 14.63 5.63
N PHE A 69 -1.48 14.25 4.68
CA PHE A 69 -2.48 15.11 4.06
C PHE A 69 -3.89 14.58 4.32
N SER A 70 -4.85 15.49 4.53
CA SER A 70 -6.28 15.17 4.61
C SER A 70 -7.14 16.26 3.98
N GLY A 71 -8.27 15.88 3.38
CA GLY A 71 -9.23 16.81 2.83
C GLY A 71 -10.59 16.15 2.62
N VAL A 72 -11.64 16.93 2.88
CA VAL A 72 -13.03 16.49 2.75
C VAL A 72 -13.60 16.92 1.40
N ILE A 73 -14.43 16.06 0.81
CA ILE A 73 -15.19 16.25 -0.41
C ILE A 73 -16.67 16.32 0.00
N PRO A 74 -17.22 17.50 0.35
CA PRO A 74 -18.48 17.58 1.07
C PRO A 74 -19.70 17.08 0.29
N ARG A 75 -19.65 17.19 -1.05
CA ARG A 75 -20.77 16.90 -1.94
C ARG A 75 -20.90 15.43 -2.33
N ARG A 76 -19.99 14.54 -1.91
CA ARG A 76 -20.02 13.12 -2.26
C ARG A 76 -20.21 12.25 -1.01
N LYS A 77 -21.07 11.23 -1.13
CA LYS A 77 -21.40 10.25 -0.07
C LYS A 77 -21.04 8.80 -0.42
N ASN A 78 -20.93 8.51 -1.71
CA ASN A 78 -20.58 7.18 -2.22
C ASN A 78 -19.12 7.17 -2.68
N PHE A 79 -18.40 6.11 -2.33
CA PHE A 79 -17.04 5.89 -2.80
C PHE A 79 -16.99 5.91 -4.33
N PHE A 80 -15.90 6.44 -4.87
CA PHE A 80 -15.71 6.61 -6.29
C PHE A 80 -14.22 6.53 -6.64
N ARG A 81 -13.91 6.25 -7.91
CA ARG A 81 -12.53 6.26 -8.40
C ARG A 81 -11.99 7.68 -8.47
N TYR A 82 -10.85 7.92 -7.82
CA TYR A 82 -10.10 9.18 -7.86
C TYR A 82 -8.62 8.92 -8.14
N GLN A 83 -7.92 9.98 -8.49
CA GLN A 83 -6.46 10.05 -8.48
C GLN A 83 -6.00 11.22 -7.62
N LEU A 84 -4.74 11.18 -7.21
CA LEU A 84 -4.08 12.27 -6.51
C LEU A 84 -3.19 13.02 -7.50
N ALA A 85 -3.40 14.33 -7.63
CA ALA A 85 -2.44 15.22 -8.26
C ALA A 85 -1.51 15.74 -7.17
N VAL A 86 -0.25 15.30 -7.20
CA VAL A 86 0.74 15.53 -6.15
C VAL A 86 1.91 16.33 -6.71
N VAL A 87 2.31 17.38 -6.02
CA VAL A 87 3.49 18.17 -6.38
C VAL A 87 4.68 17.75 -5.53
N TRP A 88 5.72 17.26 -6.19
CA TRP A 88 7.05 16.99 -5.60
C TRP A 88 8.09 17.84 -6.32
N HIS A 89 8.94 18.54 -5.58
CA HIS A 89 10.01 19.38 -6.14
C HIS A 89 9.54 20.32 -7.28
N GLY A 90 8.31 20.86 -7.14
CA GLY A 90 7.70 21.75 -8.14
C GLY A 90 7.10 21.06 -9.36
N GLN A 91 7.19 19.74 -9.48
CA GLN A 91 6.60 18.96 -10.58
C GLN A 91 5.32 18.24 -10.13
N GLN A 92 4.25 18.41 -10.90
CA GLN A 92 2.98 17.73 -10.66
C GLN A 92 3.00 16.33 -11.26
N ASN A 93 2.65 15.33 -10.45
CA ASN A 93 2.50 13.94 -10.83
C ASN A 93 1.07 13.49 -10.54
N LEU A 94 0.49 12.67 -11.43
CA LEU A 94 -0.81 12.04 -11.21
C LEU A 94 -0.58 10.60 -10.79
N ILE A 95 -1.12 10.22 -9.64
CA ILE A 95 -0.98 8.87 -9.09
C ILE A 95 -2.35 8.30 -8.68
N ASP A 96 -2.50 6.98 -8.82
CA ASP A 96 -3.58 6.24 -8.16
C ASP A 96 -3.19 5.98 -6.69
N ASP A 97 -4.16 6.10 -5.79
CA ASP A 97 -3.96 5.86 -4.36
C ASP A 97 -3.97 4.35 -4.05
N PRO A 98 -2.88 3.74 -3.55
CA PRO A 98 -2.85 2.32 -3.16
C PRO A 98 -3.90 1.96 -2.11
N TYR A 99 -4.29 2.91 -1.26
CA TYR A 99 -5.19 2.69 -0.14
C TYR A 99 -6.67 2.80 -0.49
N ARG A 100 -7.01 3.09 -1.77
CA ARG A 100 -8.40 3.07 -2.24
C ARG A 100 -8.91 1.65 -2.53
N PHE A 101 -8.01 0.68 -2.68
CA PHE A 101 -8.37 -0.67 -3.07
C PHE A 101 -8.81 -1.52 -1.86
N GLY A 102 -9.84 -2.33 -2.07
CA GLY A 102 -10.37 -3.25 -1.07
C GLY A 102 -9.43 -4.42 -0.78
N PRO A 103 -9.89 -5.44 -0.05
CA PRO A 103 -9.13 -6.67 0.14
C PRO A 103 -8.78 -7.36 -1.17
N LEU A 104 -7.59 -7.97 -1.22
CA LEU A 104 -7.06 -8.57 -2.45
C LEU A 104 -7.26 -10.08 -2.44
N ILE A 105 -7.04 -10.71 -1.29
CA ILE A 105 -7.20 -12.14 -1.10
C ILE A 105 -8.68 -12.44 -0.84
N GLN A 106 -9.23 -13.39 -1.58
CA GLN A 106 -10.61 -13.84 -1.40
C GLN A 106 -10.77 -14.56 -0.06
N GLU A 107 -11.96 -14.52 0.52
CA GLU A 107 -12.21 -15.09 1.86
C GLU A 107 -11.89 -16.59 1.93
N MET A 108 -12.22 -17.34 0.87
CA MET A 108 -11.91 -18.78 0.80
C MET A 108 -10.39 -19.04 0.80
N ASP A 109 -9.63 -18.29 0.01
CA ASP A 109 -8.18 -18.45 -0.05
C ASP A 109 -7.53 -18.06 1.28
N ALA A 110 -8.01 -16.97 1.91
CA ALA A 110 -7.55 -16.55 3.23
C ALA A 110 -7.79 -17.65 4.28
N TRP A 111 -8.95 -18.30 4.25
CA TRP A 111 -9.30 -19.40 5.14
C TRP A 111 -8.45 -20.67 4.89
N LEU A 112 -8.28 -21.07 3.63
CA LEU A 112 -7.42 -22.21 3.29
C LEU A 112 -5.95 -21.97 3.67
N LEU A 113 -5.48 -20.73 3.55
CA LEU A 113 -4.13 -20.33 3.96
C LEU A 113 -3.98 -20.34 5.49
N SER A 114 -4.99 -19.91 6.24
CA SER A 114 -4.95 -19.98 7.72
C SER A 114 -4.94 -21.41 8.24
N GLU A 115 -5.66 -22.31 7.58
CA GLU A 115 -5.69 -23.75 7.93
C GLU A 115 -4.46 -24.52 7.42
N GLY A 116 -3.62 -23.92 6.57
CA GLY A 116 -2.49 -24.60 5.94
C GLY A 116 -2.90 -25.67 4.91
N THR A 117 -4.14 -25.65 4.44
CA THR A 117 -4.71 -26.63 3.50
C THR A 117 -4.75 -26.12 2.05
N HIS A 118 -4.33 -24.87 1.83
CA HIS A 118 -4.24 -24.30 0.48
C HIS A 118 -3.21 -25.06 -0.37
N LEU A 119 -3.65 -25.78 -1.40
CA LEU A 119 -2.78 -26.61 -2.24
C LEU A 119 -1.85 -25.81 -3.17
N ARG A 120 -2.24 -24.56 -3.50
CA ARG A 120 -1.51 -23.68 -4.42
C ARG A 120 -1.22 -22.30 -3.84
N PRO A 121 -0.58 -22.20 -2.65
CA PRO A 121 -0.44 -20.92 -1.95
C PRO A 121 0.40 -19.92 -2.75
N TYR A 122 1.22 -20.39 -3.71
CA TYR A 122 2.02 -19.58 -4.61
C TYR A 122 1.19 -18.80 -5.66
N GLU A 123 -0.07 -19.15 -5.91
CA GLU A 123 -0.97 -18.38 -6.79
C GLU A 123 -1.50 -17.12 -6.07
N THR A 124 -1.55 -17.19 -4.74
CA THR A 124 -2.10 -16.14 -3.88
C THR A 124 -1.02 -15.30 -3.20
N LEU A 125 0.04 -15.94 -2.69
CA LEU A 125 1.18 -15.32 -2.03
C LEU A 125 2.23 -14.86 -3.05
N GLY A 126 2.94 -13.78 -2.74
CA GLY A 126 4.02 -13.22 -3.57
C GLY A 126 3.60 -11.95 -4.29
N ALA A 127 4.22 -11.68 -5.43
CA ALA A 127 3.93 -10.51 -6.25
C ALA A 127 3.36 -10.95 -7.59
N HIS A 128 2.16 -10.48 -7.91
CA HIS A 128 1.45 -10.86 -9.13
C HIS A 128 0.96 -9.62 -9.86
N ALA A 129 1.25 -9.51 -11.15
CA ALA A 129 0.69 -8.46 -11.98
C ALA A 129 -0.84 -8.59 -12.03
N ASP A 130 -1.54 -7.47 -11.84
CA ASP A 130 -3.01 -7.46 -11.79
C ASP A 130 -3.58 -6.15 -12.35
N THR A 131 -4.88 -6.14 -12.65
CA THR A 131 -5.63 -4.95 -13.05
C THR A 131 -6.89 -4.82 -12.20
N MET A 132 -6.91 -3.79 -11.35
CA MET A 132 -8.03 -3.52 -10.44
C MET A 132 -8.69 -2.20 -10.79
N ASP A 133 -10.03 -2.19 -10.94
CA ASP A 133 -10.81 -1.02 -11.38
C ASP A 133 -10.26 -0.34 -12.66
N GLY A 134 -9.70 -1.13 -13.57
CA GLY A 134 -9.06 -0.66 -14.80
C GLY A 134 -7.72 0.06 -14.56
N VAL A 135 -7.04 -0.22 -13.45
CA VAL A 135 -5.69 0.26 -13.14
C VAL A 135 -4.73 -0.91 -13.09
N THR A 136 -3.73 -0.92 -13.96
CA THR A 136 -2.66 -1.92 -13.96
C THR A 136 -1.69 -1.67 -12.80
N GLY A 137 -1.31 -2.73 -12.12
CA GLY A 137 -0.32 -2.69 -11.05
C GLY A 137 0.11 -4.08 -10.64
N THR A 138 0.57 -4.21 -9.40
CA THR A 138 0.98 -5.49 -8.83
C THR A 138 0.32 -5.67 -7.47
N ARG A 139 -0.30 -6.84 -7.24
CA ARG A 139 -0.70 -7.28 -5.89
C ARG A 139 0.51 -7.90 -5.20
N PHE A 140 0.74 -7.50 -3.97
CA PHE A 140 1.76 -8.05 -3.10
C PHE A 140 1.10 -8.70 -1.91
N SER A 141 1.56 -9.89 -1.56
CA SER A 141 1.09 -10.64 -0.41
C SER A 141 2.22 -11.44 0.21
N VAL A 142 2.29 -11.45 1.55
CA VAL A 142 3.31 -12.20 2.29
C VAL A 142 2.76 -12.67 3.63
N TRP A 143 3.05 -13.91 3.98
CA TRP A 143 2.71 -14.45 5.30
C TRP A 143 3.76 -14.01 6.31
N ALA A 144 3.34 -13.21 7.30
CA ALA A 144 4.21 -12.70 8.36
C ALA A 144 3.37 -12.40 9.62
N PRO A 145 2.79 -13.42 10.27
CA PRO A 145 1.80 -13.25 11.35
C PRO A 145 2.35 -12.51 12.57
N ASN A 146 3.65 -12.64 12.84
CA ASN A 146 4.31 -12.05 14.00
C ASN A 146 4.93 -10.66 13.70
N ALA A 147 4.82 -10.17 12.47
CA ALA A 147 5.29 -8.83 12.14
C ALA A 147 4.35 -7.78 12.74
N ARG A 148 4.91 -6.66 13.23
CA ARG A 148 4.13 -5.49 13.63
C ARG A 148 3.74 -4.61 12.44
N ARG A 149 4.59 -4.61 11.41
CA ARG A 149 4.36 -3.93 10.14
C ARG A 149 5.07 -4.68 9.04
N VAL A 150 4.44 -4.72 7.87
CA VAL A 150 5.10 -5.02 6.60
C VAL A 150 4.88 -3.87 5.63
N SER A 151 5.91 -3.46 4.92
CA SER A 151 5.82 -2.56 3.77
C SER A 151 6.45 -3.20 2.54
N VAL A 152 5.95 -2.83 1.37
CA VAL A 152 6.63 -3.15 0.11
C VAL A 152 7.55 -1.99 -0.26
N VAL A 153 8.83 -2.26 -0.48
CA VAL A 153 9.81 -1.26 -0.93
C VAL A 153 10.45 -1.70 -2.23
N GLY A 154 10.69 -0.75 -3.12
CA GLY A 154 11.23 -1.03 -4.45
C GLY A 154 11.55 0.23 -5.23
N GLN A 155 11.88 0.05 -6.51
CA GLN A 155 12.18 1.18 -7.40
C GLN A 155 11.01 2.17 -7.50
N PHE A 156 9.77 1.69 -7.50
CA PHE A 156 8.55 2.51 -7.63
C PHE A 156 8.30 3.45 -6.43
N ASN A 157 8.95 3.26 -5.28
CA ASN A 157 8.84 4.15 -4.12
C ASN A 157 10.17 4.59 -3.54
N TYR A 158 11.24 4.51 -4.34
CA TYR A 158 12.61 4.90 -3.95
C TYR A 158 13.10 4.18 -2.70
N TRP A 159 12.71 2.92 -2.52
CA TRP A 159 13.07 2.10 -1.36
C TRP A 159 12.59 2.65 0.00
N ASP A 160 11.56 3.51 0.02
CA ASP A 160 11.02 4.09 1.24
C ASP A 160 9.86 3.27 1.81
N GLY A 161 10.12 2.58 2.92
CA GLY A 161 9.15 1.75 3.65
C GLY A 161 7.97 2.49 4.25
N ARG A 162 8.03 3.82 4.38
CA ARG A 162 6.92 4.63 4.91
C ARG A 162 5.82 4.83 3.88
N ARG A 163 6.13 4.71 2.58
CA ARG A 163 5.19 5.03 1.48
C ARG A 163 4.14 3.95 1.24
N HIS A 164 4.49 2.68 1.45
CA HIS A 164 3.63 1.54 1.11
C HIS A 164 3.52 0.48 2.24
N PRO A 165 3.12 0.85 3.48
CA PRO A 165 2.70 -0.14 4.48
C PRO A 165 1.49 -0.95 4.02
N MET A 166 1.54 -2.25 4.26
CA MET A 166 0.56 -3.25 3.83
C MET A 166 -0.57 -3.42 4.85
N ARG A 167 -1.71 -3.96 4.41
CA ARG A 167 -2.82 -4.36 5.28
C ARG A 167 -2.55 -5.72 5.89
N LEU A 168 -2.72 -5.88 7.20
CA LEU A 168 -2.77 -7.19 7.84
C LEU A 168 -4.19 -7.79 7.79
N ARG A 169 -4.32 -9.00 7.22
CA ARG A 169 -5.48 -9.89 7.37
C ARG A 169 -5.30 -10.70 8.66
N LYS A 170 -5.92 -10.25 9.75
CA LYS A 170 -5.70 -10.79 11.10
C LYS A 170 -6.06 -12.27 11.22
N GLU A 171 -7.04 -12.71 10.47
CA GLU A 171 -7.53 -14.09 10.42
C GLU A 171 -6.50 -15.09 9.87
N SER A 172 -5.58 -14.65 9.00
CA SER A 172 -4.60 -15.51 8.32
C SER A 172 -3.14 -15.13 8.59
N GLY A 173 -2.88 -13.96 9.17
CA GLY A 173 -1.52 -13.45 9.37
C GLY A 173 -0.84 -13.02 8.07
N ILE A 174 -1.62 -12.81 7.00
CA ILE A 174 -1.12 -12.40 5.69
C ILE A 174 -1.19 -10.88 5.58
N TRP A 175 -0.13 -10.31 5.04
CA TRP A 175 -0.06 -8.90 4.68
C TRP A 175 -0.32 -8.75 3.19
N GLU A 176 -1.17 -7.81 2.79
CA GLU A 176 -1.53 -7.56 1.39
C GLU A 176 -1.52 -6.07 1.02
N LEU A 177 -1.13 -5.74 -0.22
CA LEU A 177 -1.22 -4.40 -0.79
C LEU A 177 -1.19 -4.43 -2.32
N PHE A 178 -2.05 -3.64 -2.96
CA PHE A 178 -1.99 -3.43 -4.40
C PHE A 178 -1.28 -2.11 -4.66
N ILE A 179 -0.24 -2.14 -5.50
CA ILE A 179 0.52 -0.95 -5.87
C ILE A 179 0.25 -0.64 -7.35
N PRO A 180 -0.54 0.41 -7.63
CA PRO A 180 -0.72 0.92 -8.99
C PRO A 180 0.61 1.31 -9.63
N GLY A 181 0.78 0.99 -10.92
CA GLY A 181 2.00 1.35 -11.66
C GLY A 181 3.27 0.58 -11.26
N ALA A 182 3.17 -0.38 -10.34
CA ALA A 182 4.24 -1.36 -10.14
C ALA A 182 4.22 -2.36 -11.31
N HIS A 183 5.33 -2.45 -12.03
CA HIS A 183 5.43 -3.18 -13.30
C HIS A 183 6.51 -4.27 -13.27
N ASN A 184 6.33 -5.30 -14.09
CA ASN A 184 7.28 -6.40 -14.25
C ASN A 184 8.70 -5.90 -14.54
N GLY A 185 9.69 -6.61 -13.98
CA GLY A 185 11.10 -6.25 -14.08
C GLY A 185 11.58 -5.26 -13.02
N GLN A 186 10.68 -4.56 -12.32
CA GLN A 186 11.08 -3.71 -11.21
C GLN A 186 11.56 -4.53 -10.01
N LEU A 187 12.55 -3.97 -9.33
CA LEU A 187 13.12 -4.52 -8.12
C LEU A 187 12.27 -4.16 -6.89
N TYR A 188 12.03 -5.13 -6.01
CA TYR A 188 11.34 -4.94 -4.74
C TYR A 188 11.84 -5.88 -3.63
N LYS A 189 11.48 -5.55 -2.38
CA LYS A 189 11.55 -6.42 -1.21
C LYS A 189 10.44 -6.06 -0.21
N TYR A 190 10.26 -6.93 0.79
CA TYR A 190 9.44 -6.61 1.96
C TYR A 190 10.33 -6.03 3.06
N GLU A 191 9.95 -4.87 3.57
CA GLU A 191 10.53 -4.27 4.77
C GLU A 191 9.59 -4.57 5.95
N MET A 192 10.12 -5.11 7.04
CA MET A 192 9.30 -5.52 8.17
C MET A 192 9.82 -5.00 9.49
N ILE A 193 8.89 -4.74 10.40
CA ILE A 193 9.18 -4.51 11.80
C ILE A 193 8.73 -5.76 12.57
N ASP A 194 9.66 -6.35 13.32
CA ASP A 194 9.39 -7.54 14.10
C ASP A 194 8.56 -7.25 15.35
N ALA A 195 8.26 -8.31 16.12
CA ALA A 195 7.53 -8.21 17.38
C ALA A 195 8.22 -7.35 18.45
N ASN A 196 9.52 -7.09 18.33
CA ASN A 196 10.32 -6.28 19.24
C ASN A 196 10.42 -4.80 18.80
N GLY A 197 9.82 -4.44 17.67
CA GLY A 197 9.92 -3.08 17.13
C GLY A 197 11.23 -2.83 16.38
N GLN A 198 12.01 -3.87 16.09
CA GLN A 198 13.24 -3.76 15.31
C GLN A 198 12.96 -3.98 13.82
N LEU A 199 13.70 -3.28 12.98
CA LEU A 199 13.69 -3.56 11.55
C LEU A 199 14.23 -4.99 11.35
N ALA A 200 13.37 -5.89 10.89
CA ALA A 200 13.75 -7.28 10.70
C ALA A 200 14.83 -7.38 9.62
N PRO A 201 15.85 -8.23 9.81
CA PRO A 201 16.77 -8.57 8.73
C PRO A 201 15.98 -9.14 7.54
N GLU A 202 16.45 -8.81 6.33
CA GLU A 202 15.78 -9.03 5.04
C GLU A 202 15.12 -10.42 4.93
N VAL A 203 13.79 -10.45 4.84
CA VAL A 203 13.02 -11.69 4.73
C VAL A 203 12.88 -12.11 3.28
N ARG A 204 13.07 -13.41 3.05
CA ARG A 204 12.94 -14.04 1.74
C ARG A 204 11.46 -14.28 1.45
N PRO A 205 10.88 -13.70 0.38
CA PRO A 205 9.60 -14.19 -0.13
C PRO A 205 9.77 -15.65 -0.51
N LEU A 206 8.76 -16.50 -0.23
CA LEU A 206 8.82 -17.96 -0.38
C LEU A 206 9.03 -18.45 -1.84
N CYS A 207 9.22 -17.58 -2.83
CA CYS A 207 9.15 -18.00 -4.24
C CYS A 207 9.94 -17.18 -5.29
N LEU A 208 11.19 -16.77 -5.02
CA LEU A 208 11.93 -15.93 -5.99
C LEU A 208 13.40 -16.31 -6.18
N ARG A 209 13.81 -16.40 -7.47
CA ARG A 209 15.21 -16.23 -7.91
C ARG A 209 15.65 -14.81 -7.53
N SER A 210 16.64 -14.69 -6.65
CA SER A 210 17.27 -13.42 -6.28
C SER A 210 18.29 -13.01 -7.33
N ALA A 211 18.43 -11.71 -7.63
CA ALA A 211 19.72 -11.21 -8.11
C ALA A 211 20.60 -10.90 -6.91
N ASN A 212 21.87 -11.31 -6.98
CA ASN A 212 22.89 -10.81 -6.09
C ASN A 212 23.24 -9.38 -6.53
N ALA A 213 22.68 -8.37 -5.88
CA ALA A 213 23.36 -7.08 -5.78
C ALA A 213 24.40 -7.22 -4.65
N PRO A 214 25.64 -6.71 -4.80
CA PRO A 214 26.63 -6.80 -3.73
C PRO A 214 26.09 -6.08 -2.49
N GLY A 215 25.78 -6.85 -1.45
CA GLY A 215 25.38 -6.36 -0.13
C GLY A 215 23.89 -6.46 0.24
N ASN A 216 22.94 -6.67 -0.68
CA ASN A 216 21.49 -6.79 -0.38
C ASN A 216 20.77 -7.72 -1.38
N ARG A 217 19.83 -8.56 -0.92
CA ARG A 217 19.02 -9.44 -1.78
C ARG A 217 17.73 -8.78 -2.21
N VAL A 218 17.54 -8.70 -3.52
CA VAL A 218 16.37 -8.04 -4.10
C VAL A 218 15.64 -9.00 -5.02
N SER A 219 14.31 -8.90 -5.05
CA SER A 219 13.45 -9.71 -5.90
C SER A 219 12.92 -8.92 -7.10
N TYR A 220 12.64 -9.61 -8.21
CA TYR A 220 12.06 -9.00 -9.41
C TYR A 220 10.56 -9.27 -9.48
N LEU A 221 9.79 -8.29 -9.97
CA LEU A 221 8.42 -8.49 -10.40
C LEU A 221 8.37 -9.36 -11.66
N ARG A 222 7.63 -10.46 -11.61
CA ARG A 222 7.52 -11.43 -12.71
C ARG A 222 6.23 -11.22 -13.52
N PRO A 223 6.25 -11.50 -14.83
CA PRO A 223 5.02 -11.58 -15.61
C PRO A 223 4.07 -12.66 -15.08
N ALA A 224 2.77 -12.37 -15.14
CA ALA A 224 1.72 -13.29 -14.73
C ALA A 224 1.83 -14.63 -15.47
N GLY A 225 1.69 -15.75 -14.75
CA GLY A 225 1.59 -17.10 -15.33
C GLY A 225 2.87 -17.94 -15.37
N LYS A 226 4.02 -17.45 -14.89
CA LYS A 226 5.21 -18.29 -14.70
C LYS A 226 5.38 -18.65 -13.22
N GLY A 227 4.91 -19.86 -12.89
CA GLY A 227 5.07 -20.48 -11.58
C GLY A 227 6.53 -20.55 -11.14
N CYS A 228 6.70 -20.87 -9.86
CA CYS A 228 7.95 -20.82 -9.13
C CYS A 228 9.00 -21.90 -9.55
N ALA A 229 8.71 -22.67 -10.59
CA ALA A 229 9.41 -23.92 -10.92
C ALA A 229 10.34 -23.86 -12.16
N ASP A 230 10.69 -22.67 -12.66
CA ASP A 230 11.69 -22.48 -13.72
C ASP A 230 12.88 -21.57 -13.29
#